data_AF-A0A7W8NAW7-F1
#
_entry.id   AF-A0A7W8NAW7-F1
#
_cell.length_a   1.000
_cell.length_b   1.000
_cell.length_c   1.000
_cell.angle_alpha   90.00
_cell.angle_beta   90.00
_cell.angle_gamma   90.00
#
_symmetry.space_group_name_H-M   'P 1'
#
loop_
_entity.id
_entity.type
_entity.pdbx_description
1 polymer ?
#
loop_
_entity_poly.entity_id
_entity_poly.type
_entity_poly.pdbx_seq_one_letter_code
_entity_poly.pdbx_strand_id
1 'polypeptide(L)' 'MPKLPQYASGIPHNRLVEITCRGNCNCGRIAKIAETKDSEGGTVIDTKGYAECLFCGYRATDFSNWRRI' A
#
# COMPACT_ATOMS: atom_id res chain seq x y z
N MET A 1 18.17 -3.78 6.10
CA MET A 1 16.93 -3.24 5.51
C MET A 1 16.88 -1.75 5.79
N PRO A 2 16.58 -0.89 4.81
CA PRO A 2 16.43 0.54 5.07
C PRO A 2 15.34 0.74 6.14
N LYS A 3 15.61 1.63 7.10
CA LYS A 3 14.67 1.93 8.19
C LYS A 3 13.40 2.51 7.58
N LEU A 4 12.25 1.90 7.87
CA LEU A 4 10.97 2.43 7.42
C LEU A 4 10.78 3.86 7.95
N PRO A 5 10.22 4.77 7.14
CA PRO A 5 9.89 6.10 7.62
C PRO A 5 8.84 6.02 8.72
N GLN A 6 8.84 6.99 9.64
CA GLN A 6 7.98 6.98 10.82
C GLN A 6 6.47 6.90 10.49
N TYR A 7 6.06 7.48 9.36
CA TYR A 7 4.67 7.38 8.89
C TYR A 7 4.25 5.95 8.47
N ALA A 8 5.21 5.05 8.25
CA ALA A 8 4.98 3.66 7.84
C ALA A 8 5.34 2.63 8.93
N SER A 9 5.97 3.04 10.04
CA SER A 9 6.52 2.11 11.03
C SER A 9 5.47 1.33 11.82
N GLY A 10 4.20 1.75 11.82
CA GLY A 10 3.10 1.08 12.51
C GLY A 10 2.35 0.05 11.69
N ILE A 11 2.72 -0.15 10.42
CA ILE A 11 2.01 -1.04 9.50
C ILE A 11 2.74 -2.39 9.38
N PRO A 12 2.02 -3.53 9.41
CA PRO A 12 2.62 -4.84 9.19
C PRO A 12 3.39 -4.92 7.86
N HIS A 13 4.62 -5.41 7.88
CA HIS A 13 5.50 -5.49 6.70
C HIS A 13 4.88 -6.24 5.52
N ASN A 14 4.11 -7.30 5.78
CA ASN A 14 3.41 -8.06 4.73
C ASN A 14 2.31 -7.27 3.99
N ARG A 15 1.96 -6.08 4.49
CA ARG A 15 0.98 -5.16 3.90
C ARG A 15 1.63 -3.92 3.30
N LEU A 16 2.95 -3.78 3.39
CA LEU A 16 3.67 -2.64 2.86
C LEU A 16 4.10 -2.91 1.42
N VAL A 17 3.83 -1.94 0.56
CA VAL A 17 4.35 -1.88 -0.80
C VAL A 17 4.85 -0.47 -1.06
N GLU A 18 5.84 -0.35 -1.92
CA GLU A 18 6.19 0.92 -2.54
C GLU A 18 5.32 1.13 -3.78
N ILE A 19 4.73 2.31 -3.91
CA ILE A 19 3.99 2.74 -5.10
C ILE A 19 4.56 4.04 -5.65
N THR A 20 4.43 4.25 -6.95
CA THR A 20 4.60 5.59 -7.54
C THR A 20 3.31 6.35 -7.36
N CYS A 21 3.33 7.37 -6.50
CA CYS A 21 2.17 8.21 -6.26
C CYS A 21 2.00 9.22 -7.40
N ARG A 22 1.08 8.95 -8.34
CA ARG A 22 0.81 9.83 -9.49
C ARG A 22 -0.14 10.95 -9.10
N GLY A 23 0.23 12.21 -9.33
CA GLY A 23 -0.63 13.38 -9.13
C GLY A 23 -0.54 14.05 -7.76
N ASN A 24 -0.27 13.31 -6.68
CA ASN A 24 -0.10 13.88 -5.33
C ASN A 24 1.37 14.09 -4.96
N CYS A 25 2.16 13.02 -4.79
CA CYS A 25 3.57 13.15 -4.42
C CYS A 25 4.53 13.14 -5.62
N ASN A 26 4.09 12.64 -6.78
CA ASN A 26 4.90 12.44 -7.98
C ASN A 26 6.24 11.70 -7.73
N CYS A 27 6.28 10.83 -6.72
CA CYS A 27 7.47 10.05 -6.34
C CYS A 27 7.08 8.70 -5.72
N GLY A 28 8.09 7.85 -5.53
CA GLY A 28 7.98 6.59 -4.79
C GLY A 28 7.63 6.83 -3.31
N ARG A 29 6.58 6.16 -2.84
CA ARG A 29 6.11 6.26 -1.44
C ARG A 29 5.67 4.90 -0.92
N ILE A 30 5.85 4.71 0.38
CA ILE A 30 5.33 3.54 1.07
C ILE A 30 3.81 3.66 1.18
N ALA A 31 3.13 2.60 0.79
CA ALA A 31 1.69 2.43 0.83
C ALA A 31 1.32 1.16 1.58
N LYS A 32 0.09 1.14 2.09
CA LYS A 32 -0.53 -0.02 2.72
C LYS A 32 -1.53 -0.65 1.77
N ILE A 33 -1.44 -1.95 1.57
CA ILE A 33 -2.49 -2.69 0.87
C ILE A 33 -3.74 -2.70 1.75
N ALA A 34 -4.85 -2.18 1.21
CA ALA A 34 -6.14 -2.19 1.90
C ALA A 34 -6.67 -3.63 2.00
N GLU A 35 -7.17 -4.00 3.18
CA GLU A 35 -7.83 -5.29 3.37
C GLU A 35 -9.23 -5.20 2.79
N THR A 36 -9.50 -6.02 1.79
CA THR A 36 -10.86 -6.36 1.39
C THR A 36 -11.28 -7.58 2.20
N LYS A 37 -12.38 -7.46 2.94
CA LYS A 37 -13.04 -8.63 3.51
C LYS A 37 -13.77 -9.33 2.36
N ASP A 38 -13.58 -10.63 2.21
CA ASP A 38 -14.48 -11.40 1.36
C ASP A 38 -15.88 -11.47 2.01
N SER A 39 -16.86 -11.97 1.26
CA SER A 39 -18.24 -12.14 1.74
C SER A 39 -18.38 -13.10 2.93
N GLU A 40 -17.33 -13.86 3.25
CA GLU A 40 -17.26 -14.82 4.35
C GLU A 40 -16.52 -14.26 5.58
N GLY A 41 -16.07 -13.00 5.53
CA GLY A 41 -15.34 -12.35 6.62
C GLY A 41 -13.85 -12.72 6.69
N GLY A 42 -13.35 -13.47 5.73
CA GLY A 42 -11.94 -13.76 5.51
C GLY A 42 -11.17 -12.51 5.10
N THR A 43 -9.96 -12.37 5.64
CA THR A 43 -9.03 -11.30 5.23
C THR A 43 -8.33 -11.73 3.95
N VAL A 44 -8.85 -11.33 2.80
CA VAL A 44 -8.20 -11.59 1.50
C VAL A 44 -7.46 -10.34 1.08
N ILE A 45 -6.15 -10.47 0.86
CA ILE A 45 -5.38 -9.47 0.11
C ILE A 45 -5.80 -9.63 -1.35
N ASP A 46 -6.96 -9.08 -1.71
CA ASP A 46 -7.53 -9.25 -3.04
C ASP A 46 -6.72 -8.43 -4.06
N THR A 47 -6.40 -9.07 -5.17
CA THR A 47 -5.96 -8.46 -6.42
C THR A 47 -7.00 -7.53 -7.07
N LYS A 48 -8.09 -7.22 -6.38
CA LYS A 48 -9.03 -6.11 -6.68
C LYS A 48 -8.95 -4.96 -5.68
N GLY A 49 -8.08 -5.05 -4.68
CA GLY A 49 -7.85 -4.00 -3.68
C GLY A 49 -7.10 -2.78 -4.24
N TYR A 50 -6.81 -1.83 -3.36
CA TYR A 50 -5.95 -0.68 -3.65
C TYR A 50 -4.83 -0.58 -2.61
N ALA A 51 -3.70 -0.01 -3.00
CA ALA A 51 -2.64 0.38 -2.10
C ALA A 51 -2.80 1.87 -1.78
N GLU A 52 -2.93 2.22 -0.51
CA GLU A 52 -3.08 3.60 -0.05
C GLU A 52 -1.74 4.14 0.45
N CYS A 53 -1.25 5.22 -0.18
CA CYS A 53 -0.05 5.93 0.22
C CYS A 53 -0.18 6.40 1.67
N LEU A 54 0.72 5.94 2.54
CA LEU A 54 0.70 6.30 3.96
C LEU A 54 1.11 7.76 4.23
N PHE A 55 1.63 8.45 3.21
CA PHE A 55 2.03 9.85 3.31
C PHE A 55 0.92 10.82 2.87
N CYS A 56 0.25 10.56 1.75
CA CYS A 56 -0.71 11.50 1.14
C CYS A 56 -2.12 10.93 0.90
N GLY A 57 -2.36 9.65 1.21
CA GLY A 57 -3.65 8.99 0.99
C GLY A 57 -3.97 8.65 -0.47
N TYR A 58 -3.04 8.84 -1.40
CA TYR A 58 -3.23 8.43 -2.80
C TYR A 58 -3.50 6.92 -2.90
N ARG A 59 -4.54 6.55 -3.66
CA ARG A 59 -4.95 5.16 -3.86
C ARG A 59 -4.47 4.66 -5.22
N ALA A 60 -3.50 3.76 -5.22
CA ALA A 60 -3.06 3.04 -6.40
C ALA A 60 -3.90 1.77 -6.56
N THR A 61 -4.66 1.67 -7.64
CA THR A 61 -5.37 0.44 -8.05
C THR A 61 -4.59 -0.35 -9.11
N ASP A 62 -3.46 0.19 -9.58
CA ASP A 62 -2.62 -0.41 -10.60
C ASP A 62 -1.55 -1.32 -9.98
N PHE A 63 -1.83 -2.62 -9.91
CA PHE A 63 -0.91 -3.61 -9.31
C PHE A 63 0.49 -3.64 -9.93
N SER A 64 0.63 -3.26 -11.20
CA SER A 64 1.94 -3.14 -11.88
C SER A 64 2.83 -2.05 -11.26
N ASN A 65 2.25 -1.13 -10.49
CA ASN A 65 2.93 -0.06 -9.77
C ASN A 65 3.29 -0.45 -8.33
N TRP A 66 2.96 -1.65 -7.88
CA TRP A 66 3.19 -2.08 -6.50
C TRP A 66 4.47 -2.90 -6.41
N ARG A 67 5.44 -2.44 -5.62
CA ARG A 67 6.70 -3.15 -5.37
C ARG A 67 6.76 -3.59 -3.92
N ARG A 68 7.01 -4.88 -3.68
CA ARG A 68 7.24 -5.39 -2.31
C ARG A 68 8.60 -4.90 -1.81
N ILE A 69 8.67 -4.61 -0.51
CA ILE A 69 9.88 -4.13 0.18
C ILE A 69 10.25 -5.04 1.35
#